data_AF-X1NBX7-F1
#
_entry.id   AF-X1NBX7-F1
#
_cell.length_a   1.000
_cell.length_b   1.000
_cell.length_c   1.000
_cell.angle_alpha   90.00
_cell.angle_beta   90.00
_cell.angle_gamma   90.00
#
_symmetry.space_group_name_H-M   'P 1'
#
loop_
_entity.id
_entity.type
_entity.pdbx_description
1 polymer ?
#
loop_
_entity_poly.entity_id
_entity_poly.type
_entity_poly.pdbx_seq_one_letter_code
_entity_poly.pdbx_strand_id
1 'polypeptide(L)' 'MRKFDFYSDPSHGWLKVQRKELAELGIENEISVYSYQKGDAVYLEEDSDAPKFMDAWETKHMIKLT' A
#
# COMPACT_ATOMS: atom_id res chain seq x y z
N MET A 1 0.51 11.10 -13.44
CA MET A 1 0.83 9.70 -13.07
C MET A 1 1.44 9.70 -11.68
N ARG A 2 0.80 9.01 -10.72
CA ARG A 2 1.35 8.88 -9.37
C ARG A 2 2.47 7.83 -9.39
N LYS A 3 3.53 8.05 -8.60
CA LYS A 3 4.63 7.10 -8.39
C LYS A 3 4.63 6.63 -6.95
N PHE A 4 5.02 5.39 -6.75
CA PHE A 4 5.21 4.77 -5.45
C PHE A 4 6.63 4.23 -5.35
N ASP A 5 7.20 4.30 -4.16
CA ASP A 5 8.52 3.74 -3.89
C ASP A 5 8.36 2.25 -3.59
N PHE A 6 9.06 1.42 -4.36
CA PHE A 6 9.11 -0.03 -4.16
C PHE A 6 10.55 -0.43 -3.81
N TYR A 7 10.69 -1.22 -2.75
CA TYR A 7 11.95 -1.72 -2.25
C TYR A 7 11.95 -3.24 -2.35
N SER A 8 13.07 -3.85 -2.73
CA SER A 8 13.18 -5.31 -2.71
C SER A 8 14.60 -5.75 -2.39
N ASP A 9 14.67 -6.97 -1.85
CA ASP A 9 15.89 -7.76 -1.71
C ASP A 9 15.68 -9.12 -2.42
N PRO A 10 16.66 -10.03 -2.42
CA PRO A 10 16.49 -11.33 -3.08
C PRO A 10 15.40 -12.25 -2.51
N SER A 11 14.83 -11.92 -1.34
CA SER A 11 13.83 -12.72 -0.65
C SER A 11 12.43 -12.11 -0.74
N HIS A 12 12.30 -10.78 -0.65
CA HIS A 12 11.00 -10.10 -0.56
C HIS A 12 11.03 -8.70 -1.19
N GLY A 13 9.83 -8.16 -1.43
CA GLY A 13 9.62 -6.76 -1.79
C GLY A 13 8.57 -6.07 -0.94
N TRP A 14 8.61 -4.75 -0.95
CA TRP A 14 7.70 -3.90 -0.20
C TRP A 14 7.37 -2.60 -0.93
N LEU A 15 6.08 -2.29 -0.99
CA LEU A 15 5.56 -1.01 -1.46
C LEU A 15 5.44 -0.04 -0.29
N LYS A 16 6.15 1.08 -0.35
CA LYS A 16 6.08 2.11 0.71
C LYS A 16 4.90 3.05 0.48
N VAL A 17 4.06 3.17 1.50
CA VAL A 17 2.91 4.08 1.56
C VAL A 17 2.89 4.83 2.89
N GLN A 18 2.08 5.88 2.98
CA GLN A 18 1.81 6.52 4.27
C GLN A 18 0.60 5.86 4.94
N ARG A 19 0.65 5.66 6.26
CA ARG A 19 -0.44 5.08 7.06
C ARG A 19 -1.78 5.78 6.82
N LYS A 20 -1.76 7.11 6.72
CA LYS A 20 -2.97 7.90 6.42
C LYS A 20 -3.67 7.48 5.12
N GLU A 21 -2.93 6.99 4.14
CA GLU A 21 -3.52 6.56 2.87
C GLU A 21 -4.29 5.26 3.01
N LEU A 22 -3.79 4.34 3.85
CA LEU A 22 -4.49 3.11 4.21
C LEU A 22 -5.80 3.44 4.94
N ALA A 23 -5.75 4.38 5.88
CA ALA A 23 -6.94 4.86 6.60
C ALA A 23 -7.93 5.55 5.66
N GLU A 24 -7.45 6.42 4.76
CA GLU A 24 -8.27 7.09 3.75
C GLU A 24 -8.89 6.13 2.73
N LEU A 25 -8.26 4.99 2.48
CA LEU A 25 -8.77 3.92 1.61
C LEU A 25 -9.68 2.95 2.38
N GLY A 26 -9.71 3.00 3.71
CA GLY A 26 -10.51 2.12 4.55
C GLY A 26 -9.93 0.71 4.74
N ILE A 27 -8.69 0.48 4.30
CA ILE A 27 -8.06 -0.85 4.29
C ILE A 27 -7.02 -1.06 5.40
N GLU A 28 -6.89 -0.10 6.34
CA GLU A 28 -5.86 -0.17 7.41
C GLU A 28 -5.95 -1.47 8.23
N ASN A 29 -7.17 -1.98 8.47
CA ASN A 29 -7.40 -3.22 9.22
C ASN A 29 -7.19 -4.50 8.39
N GLU A 30 -6.95 -4.38 7.09
CA GLU A 30 -6.70 -5.51 6.17
C GLU A 30 -5.21 -5.76 5.93
N ILE A 31 -4.36 -4.84 6.38
CA ILE A 31 -2.91 -4.93 6.25
C ILE A 31 -2.38 -5.94 7.24
N SER A 32 -1.66 -6.94 6.71
CA SER A 32 -1.12 -8.03 7.50
C SER A 32 0.01 -7.56 8.42
N VAL A 33 0.34 -8.41 9.40
CA VAL A 33 1.50 -8.22 10.28
C VAL A 33 2.85 -8.42 9.58
N TYR A 34 2.85 -8.95 8.35
CA TYR A 34 4.07 -9.13 7.55
C TYR A 34 4.57 -7.81 6.95
N SER A 35 3.69 -6.82 6.83
CA SER A 35 4.07 -5.47 6.42
C SER A 35 4.86 -4.75 7.51
N TYR A 36 6.02 -4.20 7.16
CA TYR A 36 6.87 -3.48 8.10
C TYR A 36 6.35 -2.04 8.32
N GLN A 37 6.36 -1.57 9.57
CA GLN A 37 5.80 -0.26 9.93
C GLN A 37 6.83 0.55 10.72
N LYS A 38 7.05 1.81 10.30
CA LYS A 38 7.98 2.73 10.95
C LYS A 38 7.42 4.15 10.96
N GLY A 39 6.91 4.56 12.13
CA GLY A 39 6.20 5.84 12.26
C GLY A 39 4.99 5.87 11.33
N ASP A 40 4.94 6.90 10.47
CA ASP A 40 3.87 7.06 9.48
C ASP A 40 4.07 6.25 8.20
N ALA A 41 5.26 5.68 7.99
CA ALA A 41 5.54 4.87 6.82
C ALA A 41 5.15 3.40 7.05
N VAL A 42 4.43 2.83 6.09
CA VAL A 42 4.09 1.41 6.04
C VAL A 42 4.69 0.83 4.75
N TYR A 43 5.41 -0.26 4.89
CA TYR A 43 6.08 -1.00 3.83
C TYR A 43 5.29 -2.27 3.59
N LEU A 44 4.37 -2.20 2.64
CA LEU A 44 3.41 -3.25 2.34
C LEU A 44 4.10 -4.41 1.64
N GLU A 45 3.96 -5.60 2.20
CA GLU A 45 4.51 -6.83 1.61
C GLU A 45 3.98 -7.02 0.16
N GLU A 46 4.87 -7.39 -0.77
CA GLU A 46 4.61 -7.42 -2.21
C GLU A 46 3.57 -8.45 -2.67
N ASP A 47 3.52 -9.61 -2.02
CA ASP A 47 2.70 -10.76 -2.40
C ASP A 47 1.32 -10.79 -1.73
N SER A 48 1.09 -9.92 -0.74
CA SER A 48 -0.14 -9.90 0.06
C SER A 48 -0.78 -8.52 0.16
N ASP A 49 -0.05 -7.50 0.61
CA ASP A 49 -0.65 -6.24 1.05
C ASP A 49 -0.54 -5.12 -0.01
N ALA A 50 0.54 -5.12 -0.79
CA ALA A 50 0.72 -4.16 -1.89
C ALA A 50 -0.40 -4.26 -2.94
N PRO A 51 -0.85 -5.46 -3.39
CA PRO A 51 -1.96 -5.57 -4.34
C PRO A 51 -3.27 -4.98 -3.81
N LYS A 52 -3.62 -5.24 -2.54
CA LYS A 52 -4.83 -4.68 -1.89
C LYS A 52 -4.82 -3.14 -1.91
N PHE A 53 -3.66 -2.55 -1.62
CA PHE A 53 -3.50 -1.10 -1.68
C PHE A 53 -3.68 -0.57 -3.10
N MET A 54 -3.06 -1.20 -4.10
CA MET A 54 -3.17 -0.77 -5.49
C MET A 54 -4.60 -0.83 -6.00
N ASP A 55 -5.32 -1.93 -5.74
CA ASP A 55 -6.72 -2.10 -6.12
C ASP A 55 -7.63 -1.04 -5.48
N ALA A 56 -7.47 -0.79 -4.17
CA ALA A 56 -8.23 0.23 -3.46
C ALA A 56 -7.88 1.64 -3.99
N TRP A 57 -6.59 1.90 -4.22
CA TRP A 57 -6.11 3.17 -4.72
C TRP A 57 -6.66 3.46 -6.13
N GLU A 58 -6.57 2.50 -7.04
CA GLU A 58 -7.11 2.60 -8.40
C GLU A 58 -8.62 2.80 -8.37
N THR A 59 -9.36 1.99 -7.59
CA THR A 59 -10.81 2.13 -7.44
C THR A 59 -11.19 3.56 -7.01
N LYS A 60 -10.55 4.10 -5.96
CA LYS A 60 -10.86 5.44 -5.44
C LYS A 60 -10.50 6.56 -6.41
N HIS A 61 -9.45 6.40 -7.23
CA HIS A 61 -8.94 7.47 -8.09
C HIS A 61 -9.42 7.38 -9.55
N MET A 62 -9.82 6.20 -10.02
CA MET A 62 -10.47 6.01 -11.32
C MET A 62 -11.95 6.41 -11.27
N ILE A 63 -12.67 6.14 -10.16
CA ILE A 63 -14.06 6.59 -9.99
C ILE A 63 -14.16 8.12 -9.96
N LYS A 64 -13.07 8.84 -9.64
CA LYS A 64 -13.04 10.31 -9.69
C LYS A 64 -12.98 10.90 -11.11
N LEU A 65 -12.80 10.07 -12.16
CA LEU A 65 -12.70 10.52 -13.55
C LEU A 65 -14.01 10.34 -14.36
N THR A 66 -15.06 9.80 -13.74
CA THR A 66 -16.43 9.69 -14.30
C THR A 66 -17.38 10.59 -13.54
#